data_AF-A0A8T4QVR6-F1
#
_entry.id   AF-A0A8T4QVR6-F1
#
_cell.length_a   1.000
_cell.length_b   1.000
_cell.length_c   1.000
_cell.angle_alpha   90.00
_cell.angle_beta   90.00
_cell.angle_gamma   90.00
#
_symmetry.space_group_name_H-M   'P 1'
#
loop_
_entity.id
_entity.type
_entity.pdbx_description
1 polymer ?
#
loop_
_entity_poly.entity_id
_entity_poly.type
_entity_poly.pdbx_seq_one_letter_code
_entity_poly.pdbx_strand_id
1 'polypeptide(L)'
;MYSIKNFTPRLYQETILATAAQKNTLVVLATGLGKTNIFLMLAAHRLKLYPKSKILLLGPTRPLIDQYRQVFLENFEIGQDELVTLTGMVAPEKRQQLWKQAKVIFSTPQGLENDLISGRISLEDVALLGFDEAHRATGEYAYVWIGKQYLRQAKFARVLALTASPGSEIETITEVA
;
A
#
# COMPACT_ATOMS: atom_id res chain seq x y z
N MET A 1 -18.91 -3.34 7.82
CA MET A 1 -18.82 -3.55 6.36
C MET A 1 -17.86 -2.50 5.86
N TYR A 2 -16.79 -2.86 5.15
CA TYR A 2 -15.78 -1.88 4.71
C TYR A 2 -16.36 -0.99 3.61
N SER A 3 -16.68 0.26 3.92
CA SER A 3 -17.28 1.22 2.99
C SER A 3 -16.60 2.58 3.06
N ILE A 4 -16.68 3.34 1.96
CA ILE A 4 -16.11 4.68 1.86
C ILE A 4 -17.23 5.70 2.09
N LYS A 5 -16.95 6.74 2.89
CA LYS A 5 -17.85 7.85 3.22
C LYS A 5 -17.32 9.17 2.66
N ASN A 6 -18.22 10.15 2.51
CA ASN A 6 -17.88 11.54 2.16
C ASN A 6 -17.00 11.68 0.89
N PHE A 7 -17.13 10.72 -0.02
CA PHE A 7 -16.19 10.54 -1.11
C PHE A 7 -16.96 10.36 -2.42
N THR A 8 -16.69 11.23 -3.39
CA THR A 8 -17.16 11.08 -4.77
C THR A 8 -15.94 11.02 -5.68
N PRO A 9 -15.64 9.86 -6.30
CA PRO A 9 -14.49 9.74 -7.18
C PRO A 9 -14.70 10.51 -8.48
N ARG A 10 -13.60 10.99 -9.06
CA ARG A 10 -13.60 11.54 -10.43
C ARG A 10 -13.58 10.39 -11.44
N LEU A 11 -14.16 10.58 -12.62
CA LEU A 11 -14.25 9.54 -13.67
C LEU A 11 -12.90 8.88 -14.00
N TYR A 12 -11.80 9.65 -14.06
CA TYR A 12 -10.48 9.07 -14.31
C TYR A 12 -10.01 8.17 -13.17
N GLN A 13 -10.37 8.47 -11.92
CA GLN A 13 -10.04 7.65 -10.76
C GLN A 13 -10.81 6.33 -10.80
N GLU A 14 -12.08 6.35 -11.22
CA GLU A 14 -12.89 5.15 -11.45
C GLU A 14 -12.32 4.29 -12.58
N THR A 15 -11.87 4.92 -13.66
CA THR A 15 -11.24 4.23 -14.80
C THR A 15 -9.94 3.54 -14.37
N ILE A 16 -9.10 4.24 -13.59
CA ILE A 16 -7.88 3.66 -13.03
C ILE A 16 -8.21 2.51 -12.06
N LEU A 17 -9.23 2.68 -11.20
CA LEU A 17 -9.70 1.65 -10.29
C LEU A 17 -10.14 0.39 -11.05
N ALA A 18 -10.93 0.52 -12.10
CA ALA A 18 -11.38 -0.60 -12.92
C ALA A 18 -10.19 -1.42 -13.46
N THR A 19 -9.11 -0.73 -13.87
CA THR A 19 -7.88 -1.37 -14.32
C THR A 19 -7.13 -2.05 -13.16
N ALA A 20 -6.90 -1.32 -12.06
CA ALA A 20 -6.17 -1.80 -10.89
C ALA A 20 -6.92 -2.90 -10.11
N ALA A 21 -8.23 -3.01 -10.26
CA ALA A 21 -9.04 -4.10 -9.74
C ALA A 21 -8.77 -5.43 -10.47
N GLN A 22 -8.30 -5.39 -11.72
CA GLN A 22 -8.04 -6.59 -12.55
C GLN A 22 -6.58 -7.01 -12.64
N LYS A 23 -5.63 -6.07 -12.66
CA LYS A 23 -4.18 -6.35 -12.73
C LYS A 23 -3.34 -5.48 -11.80
N ASN A 24 -2.07 -5.85 -11.62
CA ASN A 24 -1.07 -4.97 -11.02
C ASN A 24 -0.90 -3.73 -11.89
N THR A 25 -0.78 -2.55 -11.28
CA THR A 25 -0.84 -1.29 -12.01
C THR A 25 0.15 -0.27 -11.42
N LEU A 26 0.92 0.37 -12.29
CA LEU A 26 1.63 1.61 -12.01
C LEU A 26 0.75 2.79 -12.43
N VAL A 27 0.44 3.67 -11.48
CA VAL A 27 -0.34 4.89 -11.70
C VAL A 27 0.61 6.08 -11.65
N VAL A 28 0.73 6.76 -12.79
CA VAL A 28 1.49 8.00 -12.91
C VAL A 28 0.50 9.17 -12.93
N LEU A 29 0.45 9.93 -11.84
CA LEU A 29 -0.41 11.11 -11.70
C LEU A 29 0.32 12.21 -10.94
N ALA A 30 0.25 13.44 -11.47
CA ALA A 30 0.77 14.63 -10.81
C ALA A 30 0.24 14.76 -9.36
N THR A 31 1.02 15.42 -8.50
CA THR A 31 0.62 15.71 -7.13
C THR A 31 -0.70 16.50 -7.11
N GLY A 32 -1.52 16.27 -6.08
CA GLY A 32 -2.85 16.90 -5.98
C GLY A 32 -3.96 16.26 -6.82
N LEU A 33 -3.66 15.30 -7.71
CA LEU A 33 -4.69 14.59 -8.51
C LEU A 33 -5.33 13.38 -7.80
N GLY A 34 -5.06 13.20 -6.50
CA GLY A 34 -5.75 12.23 -5.66
C GLY A 34 -5.26 10.78 -5.82
N LYS A 35 -3.94 10.55 -5.87
CA LYS A 35 -3.34 9.19 -5.82
C LYS A 35 -3.81 8.40 -4.59
N THR A 36 -3.89 9.07 -3.45
CA THR A 36 -4.40 8.49 -2.19
C THR A 36 -5.82 7.95 -2.33
N ASN A 37 -6.69 8.65 -3.05
CA ASN A 37 -8.08 8.24 -3.26
C ASN A 37 -8.18 6.98 -4.11
N ILE A 38 -7.28 6.81 -5.09
CA ILE A 38 -7.22 5.58 -5.90
C ILE A 38 -6.82 4.39 -5.01
N PHE A 39 -5.83 4.56 -4.14
CA PHE A 39 -5.44 3.53 -3.19
C PHE A 39 -6.58 3.18 -2.22
N LEU A 40 -7.28 4.20 -1.68
CA LEU A 40 -8.44 4.02 -0.80
C LEU A 40 -9.54 3.19 -1.48
N MET A 41 -9.91 3.54 -2.71
CA MET A 41 -10.94 2.81 -3.47
C MET A 41 -10.54 1.35 -3.72
N LEU A 42 -9.28 1.12 -4.10
CA LEU A 42 -8.81 -0.24 -4.34
C LEU A 42 -8.75 -1.03 -3.03
N ALA A 43 -8.29 -0.43 -1.93
CA ALA A 43 -8.28 -1.05 -0.60
C ALA A 43 -9.69 -1.49 -0.17
N ALA A 44 -10.68 -0.61 -0.32
CA ALA A 44 -12.09 -0.93 -0.06
C ALA A 44 -12.60 -2.10 -0.91
N HIS A 45 -12.32 -2.06 -2.21
CA HIS A 45 -12.68 -3.13 -3.14
C HIS A 45 -12.04 -4.48 -2.75
N ARG A 46 -10.75 -4.48 -2.41
CA ARG A 46 -10.02 -5.68 -2.01
C ARG A 46 -10.50 -6.25 -0.67
N LEU A 47 -10.78 -5.40 0.32
CA LEU A 47 -11.34 -5.83 1.62
C LEU A 47 -12.78 -6.34 1.48
N LYS A 48 -13.56 -5.84 0.52
CA LYS A 48 -14.89 -6.39 0.22
C LYS A 48 -14.81 -7.80 -0.35
N LEU A 49 -13.84 -8.06 -1.24
CA LEU A 49 -13.61 -9.39 -1.82
C LEU A 49 -12.96 -10.37 -0.84
N TYR A 50 -12.02 -9.88 -0.02
CA TYR A 50 -11.24 -10.69 0.92
C TYR A 50 -11.32 -10.11 2.34
N PRO A 51 -12.46 -10.24 3.05
CA PRO A 51 -12.69 -9.58 4.35
C PRO A 51 -11.69 -9.95 5.45
N LYS A 52 -11.08 -11.15 5.36
CA LYS A 52 -10.09 -11.62 6.33
C LYS A 52 -8.66 -11.15 6.04
N SER A 53 -8.42 -10.57 4.86
CA SER A 53 -7.12 -10.09 4.43
C SER A 53 -6.71 -8.76 5.09
N LYS A 54 -5.50 -8.30 4.73
CA LYS A 54 -4.88 -7.03 5.10
C LYS A 54 -4.53 -6.21 3.87
N ILE A 55 -4.44 -4.90 4.04
CA ILE A 55 -3.95 -3.93 3.06
C ILE A 55 -2.66 -3.33 3.59
N LEU A 56 -1.63 -3.24 2.76
CA LEU A 56 -0.35 -2.67 3.12
C LEU A 56 0.01 -1.55 2.13
N LEU A 57 0.31 -0.36 2.66
CA LEU A 57 0.93 0.73 1.90
C LEU A 57 2.35 0.96 2.41
N LEU A 58 3.30 0.99 1.48
CA LEU A 58 4.67 1.43 1.72
C LEU A 58 4.87 2.85 1.21
N GLY A 59 5.46 3.70 2.04
CA GLY A 59 5.88 5.05 1.65
C GLY A 59 7.27 5.36 2.20
N PRO A 60 8.00 6.33 1.60
CA PRO A 60 9.40 6.52 1.92
C PRO A 60 9.64 7.20 3.27
N THR A 61 8.66 7.96 3.77
CA THR A 61 8.78 8.69 5.05
C THR A 61 7.50 8.58 5.86
N ARG A 62 7.63 8.76 7.19
CA ARG A 62 6.49 8.79 8.11
C ARG A 62 5.43 9.84 7.74
N PRO A 63 5.79 11.12 7.46
CA PRO A 63 4.79 12.11 7.07
C PRO A 63 3.95 11.72 5.85
N LEU A 64 4.56 11.09 4.84
CA LEU A 64 3.84 10.67 3.64
C LEU A 64 2.84 9.55 3.93
N ILE A 65 3.25 8.52 4.68
CA ILE A 65 2.33 7.44 5.04
C ILE A 65 1.24 7.90 6.03
N ASP A 66 1.53 8.87 6.90
CA ASP A 66 0.55 9.45 7.81
C ASP A 66 -0.52 10.27 7.05
N GLN A 67 -0.19 10.89 5.92
CA GLN A 67 -1.19 11.52 5.04
C GLN A 67 -2.19 10.50 4.47
N TYR A 68 -1.72 9.33 4.04
CA TYR A 68 -2.63 8.25 3.62
C TYR A 68 -3.50 7.78 4.79
N ARG A 69 -2.91 7.58 5.97
CA ARG A 69 -3.67 7.17 7.16
C ARG A 69 -4.78 8.17 7.51
N GLN A 70 -4.51 9.47 7.41
CA GLN A 70 -5.50 10.50 7.68
C GLN A 70 -6.70 10.40 6.73
N VAL A 71 -6.45 10.18 5.43
CA VAL A 71 -7.54 9.99 4.46
C VAL A 71 -8.38 8.76 4.78
N PHE A 72 -7.77 7.67 5.25
CA PHE A 72 -8.52 6.48 5.69
C PHE A 72 -9.35 6.76 6.96
N LEU A 73 -8.81 7.51 7.93
CA LEU A 73 -9.56 7.88 9.13
C LEU A 73 -10.82 8.71 8.82
N GLU A 74 -10.72 9.62 7.85
CA GLU A 74 -11.81 10.53 7.49
C GLU A 74 -12.87 9.87 6.60
N ASN A 75 -12.45 8.95 5.74
CA ASN A 75 -13.28 8.48 4.62
C ASN A 75 -13.55 6.98 4.64
N PHE A 76 -12.97 6.18 5.54
CA PHE A 76 -13.13 4.72 5.55
C PHE A 76 -13.79 4.21 6.83
N GLU A 77 -14.84 3.40 6.70
CA GLU A 77 -15.47 2.73 7.83
C GLU A 77 -14.62 1.56 8.35
N ILE A 78 -13.79 1.84 9.37
CA ILE A 78 -12.88 0.88 9.97
C ILE A 78 -12.57 1.26 11.43
N GLY A 79 -12.28 0.28 12.29
CA GLY A 79 -11.81 0.55 13.65
C GLY A 79 -10.48 1.31 13.64
N GLN A 80 -10.31 2.31 14.50
CA GLN A 80 -9.06 3.08 14.55
C GLN A 80 -7.86 2.21 14.95
N ASP A 81 -8.10 1.16 15.74
CA ASP A 81 -7.16 0.14 16.17
C ASP A 81 -6.77 -0.85 15.05
N GLU A 82 -7.58 -0.94 14.00
CA GLU A 82 -7.29 -1.70 12.77
C GLU A 82 -6.47 -0.88 11.75
N LEU A 83 -6.31 0.44 11.94
CA LEU A 83 -5.51 1.36 11.12
C LEU A 83 -4.15 1.65 11.77
N VAL A 84 -3.11 0.91 11.35
CA VAL A 84 -1.81 0.91 12.01
C VAL A 84 -0.73 1.55 11.16
N THR A 85 0.08 2.43 11.78
CA THR A 85 1.35 2.91 11.21
C THR A 85 2.53 2.15 11.84
N LEU A 86 3.36 1.49 11.02
CA LEU A 86 4.57 0.78 11.44
C LEU A 86 5.82 1.51 10.92
N THR A 87 6.63 2.04 11.85
CA THR A 87 7.91 2.69 11.53
C THR A 87 9.03 2.08 12.37
N GLY A 88 10.28 2.40 12.01
CA GLY A 88 11.46 1.97 12.77
C GLY A 88 11.50 2.43 14.23
N MET A 89 10.67 3.40 14.62
CA MET A 89 10.55 3.87 16.01
C MET A 89 9.72 2.94 16.92
N VAL A 90 8.90 2.05 16.33
CA VAL A 90 8.10 1.09 17.09
C VAL A 90 8.94 -0.16 17.34
N ALA A 91 9.04 -0.63 18.58
CA ALA A 91 9.82 -1.83 18.92
C ALA A 91 9.34 -3.07 18.12
N PRO A 92 10.23 -3.99 17.70
CA PRO A 92 9.88 -5.13 16.85
C PRO A 92 8.74 -6.00 17.39
N GLU A 93 8.73 -6.31 18.68
CA GLU A 93 7.71 -7.12 19.34
C GLU A 93 6.34 -6.43 19.27
N LYS A 94 6.35 -5.10 19.45
CA LYS A 94 5.13 -4.29 19.34
C LYS A 94 4.63 -4.22 17.90
N ARG A 95 5.53 -4.12 16.90
CA ARG A 95 5.15 -4.16 15.48
C ARG A 95 4.48 -5.49 15.13
N GLN A 96 4.99 -6.61 15.63
CA GLN A 96 4.37 -7.93 15.41
C GLN A 96 2.96 -8.00 16.00
N GLN A 97 2.74 -7.48 17.21
CA GLN A 97 1.40 -7.42 17.82
C GLN A 97 0.45 -6.55 17.00
N LEU A 98 0.89 -5.35 16.63
CA LEU A 98 0.10 -4.42 15.82
C LEU A 98 -0.23 -5.01 14.45
N TRP A 99 0.70 -5.74 13.82
CA TRP A 99 0.47 -6.44 12.56
C TRP A 99 -0.69 -7.43 12.65
N LYS A 100 -0.79 -8.20 13.74
CA LYS A 100 -1.84 -9.21 13.92
C LYS A 100 -3.24 -8.59 13.93
N GLN A 101 -3.44 -7.51 14.68
CA GLN A 101 -4.74 -6.82 14.78
C GLN A 101 -5.09 -5.93 13.58
N ALA A 102 -4.10 -5.44 12.82
CA ALA A 102 -4.35 -4.47 11.76
C ALA A 102 -5.13 -5.03 10.56
N LYS A 103 -5.93 -4.17 9.92
CA LYS A 103 -6.50 -4.41 8.59
C LYS A 103 -5.87 -3.55 7.52
N VAL A 104 -5.49 -2.32 7.84
CA VAL A 104 -4.74 -1.45 6.93
C VAL A 104 -3.48 -1.01 7.64
N ILE A 105 -2.34 -1.28 6.99
CA ILE A 105 -1.01 -1.03 7.51
C ILE A 105 -0.35 0.01 6.62
N PHE A 106 0.21 1.04 7.25
CA PHE A 106 1.02 2.08 6.62
C PHE A 106 2.44 1.92 7.14
N SER A 107 3.45 1.76 6.28
CA SER A 107 4.81 1.47 6.76
C SER A 107 5.93 2.09 5.92
N THR A 108 7.04 2.36 6.59
CA THR A 108 8.33 2.62 5.95
C THR A 108 9.01 1.29 5.62
N PRO A 109 9.66 1.15 4.45
CA PRO A 109 10.04 -0.16 3.96
C PRO A 109 11.12 -0.86 4.79
N GLN A 110 12.12 -0.15 5.32
CA GLN A 110 13.26 -0.77 6.02
C GLN A 110 12.83 -1.51 7.30
N GLY A 111 11.86 -0.95 8.05
CA GLY A 111 11.33 -1.60 9.24
C GLY A 111 10.56 -2.89 8.89
N LEU A 112 9.75 -2.84 7.83
CA LEU A 112 8.97 -3.97 7.35
C LEU A 112 9.87 -5.08 6.80
N GLU A 113 10.89 -4.73 6.01
CA GLU A 113 11.86 -5.66 5.44
C GLU A 113 12.56 -6.48 6.53
N ASN A 114 13.05 -5.83 7.58
CA ASN A 114 13.67 -6.52 8.71
C ASN A 114 12.72 -7.49 9.43
N ASP A 115 11.44 -7.11 9.58
CA ASP A 115 10.44 -7.98 10.19
C ASP A 115 10.08 -9.18 9.31
N LEU A 116 10.12 -9.02 7.98
CA LEU A 116 9.94 -10.10 7.02
C LEU A 116 11.12 -11.07 7.03
N ILE A 117 12.36 -10.55 6.99
CA ILE A 117 13.59 -11.37 7.01
C ILE A 117 13.66 -12.19 8.30
N SER A 118 13.29 -11.60 9.43
CA SER A 118 13.28 -12.28 10.74
C SER A 118 12.07 -13.20 10.96
N GLY A 119 11.15 -13.30 10.00
CA GLY A 119 9.95 -14.14 10.11
C GLY A 119 8.93 -13.66 11.15
N ARG A 120 9.02 -12.41 11.62
CA ARG A 120 8.07 -11.86 12.60
C ARG A 120 6.70 -11.59 11.98
N ILE A 121 6.68 -11.22 10.71
CA ILE A 121 5.47 -10.94 9.92
C ILE A 121 5.50 -11.73 8.61
N SER A 122 4.32 -11.99 8.05
CA SER A 122 4.13 -12.69 6.77
C SER A 122 3.21 -11.87 5.87
N LEU A 123 3.48 -11.88 4.56
CA LEU A 123 2.68 -11.19 3.55
C LEU A 123 1.54 -12.05 2.99
N GLU A 124 1.39 -13.29 3.46
CA GLU A 124 0.45 -14.28 2.95
C GLU A 124 -1.01 -13.77 2.90
N ASP A 125 -1.44 -13.06 3.95
CA ASP A 125 -2.79 -12.52 4.08
C ASP A 125 -2.92 -11.06 3.59
N VAL A 126 -1.90 -10.52 2.92
CA VAL A 126 -1.96 -9.17 2.33
C VAL A 126 -2.60 -9.24 0.94
N ALA A 127 -3.81 -8.72 0.78
CA ALA A 127 -4.54 -8.76 -0.50
C ALA A 127 -4.27 -7.55 -1.41
N LEU A 128 -3.55 -6.53 -0.90
CA LEU A 128 -3.10 -5.37 -1.65
C LEU A 128 -1.79 -4.83 -1.07
N LEU A 129 -0.77 -4.70 -1.90
CA LEU A 129 0.46 -3.99 -1.61
C LEU A 129 0.52 -2.70 -2.44
N GLY A 130 0.56 -1.56 -1.77
CA GLY A 130 0.76 -0.26 -2.37
C GLY A 130 2.20 0.23 -2.22
N PHE A 131 2.75 0.85 -3.26
CA PHE A 131 4.02 1.58 -3.21
C PHE A 131 3.78 3.04 -3.55
N ASP A 132 4.00 3.94 -2.59
CA ASP A 132 4.03 5.38 -2.82
C ASP A 132 5.45 5.82 -3.22
N GLU A 133 5.55 6.81 -4.10
CA GLU A 133 6.80 7.20 -4.76
C GLU A 133 7.53 6.01 -5.42
N ALA A 134 6.78 5.24 -6.20
CA ALA A 134 7.24 3.99 -6.81
C ALA A 134 8.46 4.14 -7.73
N HIS A 135 8.81 5.34 -8.21
CA HIS A 135 10.07 5.58 -8.92
C HIS A 135 11.32 5.25 -8.09
N ARG A 136 11.17 5.09 -6.77
CA ARG A 136 12.23 4.63 -5.86
C ARG A 136 12.43 3.11 -5.88
N ALA A 137 11.55 2.34 -6.54
CA ALA A 137 11.60 0.89 -6.58
C ALA A 137 12.65 0.37 -7.57
N THR A 138 13.89 0.84 -7.47
CA THR A 138 15.00 0.49 -8.35
C THR A 138 16.23 0.08 -7.54
N GLY A 139 17.14 -0.67 -8.17
CA GLY A 139 18.36 -1.17 -7.53
C GLY A 139 18.11 -1.93 -6.23
N GLU A 140 18.88 -1.60 -5.19
CA GLU A 140 18.86 -2.26 -3.88
C GLU A 140 17.84 -1.63 -2.91
N TYR A 141 16.90 -0.83 -3.40
CA TYR A 141 15.88 -0.26 -2.52
C TYR A 141 14.92 -1.34 -2.03
N ALA A 142 14.59 -1.28 -0.73
CA ALA A 142 13.78 -2.28 -0.02
C ALA A 142 12.43 -2.60 -0.71
N TYR A 143 11.87 -1.68 -1.50
CA TYR A 143 10.65 -1.95 -2.29
C TYR A 143 10.81 -3.14 -3.24
N VAL A 144 11.96 -3.27 -3.90
CA VAL A 144 12.23 -4.32 -4.88
C VAL A 144 12.19 -5.69 -4.20
N TRP A 145 12.88 -5.83 -3.06
CA TRP A 145 12.89 -7.08 -2.32
C TRP A 145 11.51 -7.40 -1.73
N ILE A 146 10.85 -6.44 -1.08
CA ILE A 146 9.52 -6.65 -0.50
C ILE A 146 8.49 -7.03 -1.58
N GLY A 147 8.52 -6.39 -2.74
CA GLY A 147 7.66 -6.72 -3.88
C GLY A 147 7.85 -8.15 -4.37
N LYS A 148 9.11 -8.61 -4.48
CA LYS A 148 9.43 -10.00 -4.82
C LYS A 148 8.91 -10.99 -3.78
N GLN A 149 9.05 -10.70 -2.48
CA GLN A 149 8.50 -11.54 -1.42
C GLN A 149 6.97 -11.57 -1.44
N TYR A 150 6.34 -10.41 -1.67
CA TYR A 150 4.90 -10.29 -1.76
C TYR A 150 4.32 -11.19 -2.85
N LEU A 151 4.87 -11.12 -4.07
CA LEU A 151 4.41 -11.94 -5.20
C LEU A 151 4.61 -13.45 -4.97
N ARG A 152 5.57 -13.84 -4.12
CA ARG A 152 5.80 -15.26 -3.76
C ARG A 152 4.86 -15.75 -2.66
N GLN A 153 4.51 -14.91 -1.69
CA GLN A 153 3.80 -15.31 -0.48
C GLN A 153 2.29 -15.07 -0.52
N ALA A 154 1.84 -13.99 -1.16
CA ALA A 154 0.47 -13.51 -1.02
C ALA A 154 -0.55 -14.41 -1.74
N LYS A 155 -1.59 -14.85 -1.02
CA LYS A 155 -2.69 -15.66 -1.57
C LYS A 155 -3.50 -14.91 -2.63
N PHE A 156 -3.68 -13.60 -2.42
CA PHE A 156 -4.51 -12.74 -3.25
C PHE A 156 -3.68 -11.54 -3.71
N ALA A 157 -2.59 -11.81 -4.43
CA ALA A 157 -1.63 -10.77 -4.81
C ALA A 157 -2.29 -9.66 -5.66
N ARG A 158 -2.09 -8.41 -5.23
CA ARG A 158 -2.36 -7.22 -6.02
C ARG A 158 -1.40 -6.10 -5.65
N VAL A 159 -0.72 -5.54 -6.65
CA VAL A 159 0.20 -4.41 -6.49
C VAL A 159 -0.41 -3.15 -7.11
N LEU A 160 -0.37 -2.04 -6.36
CA LEU A 160 -0.65 -0.70 -6.87
C LEU A 160 0.56 0.20 -6.60
N ALA A 161 1.29 0.55 -7.64
CA ALA A 161 2.39 1.50 -7.56
C ALA A 161 1.88 2.90 -7.91
N LEU A 162 2.28 3.92 -7.15
CA LEU A 162 1.83 5.30 -7.28
C LEU A 162 3.05 6.20 -7.40
N THR A 163 3.07 7.06 -8.40
CA THR A 163 4.14 8.06 -8.52
C THR A 163 3.68 9.33 -9.24
N ALA A 164 4.34 10.45 -8.93
CA ALA A 164 4.15 11.70 -9.68
C ALA A 164 4.91 11.71 -11.01
N SER A 165 6.06 11.03 -11.03
CA SER A 165 6.95 10.92 -12.17
C SER A 165 7.73 9.60 -12.02
N PRO A 166 7.75 8.73 -13.03
CA PRO A 166 8.45 7.45 -12.96
C PRO A 166 9.98 7.57 -13.14
N GLY A 167 10.51 8.78 -13.34
CA GLY A 167 11.90 9.03 -13.74
C GLY A 167 12.01 9.56 -15.17
N SER A 168 13.17 10.07 -15.56
CA SER A 168 13.43 10.67 -16.88
C SER A 168 13.92 9.68 -17.95
N GLU A 169 14.28 8.45 -17.57
CA GLU A 169 14.84 7.45 -18.49
C GLU A 169 13.86 6.29 -18.69
N ILE A 170 13.65 5.91 -19.96
CA ILE A 170 12.71 4.85 -20.40
C ILE A 170 13.08 3.49 -19.77
N GLU A 171 14.36 3.27 -19.48
CA GLU A 171 14.87 2.06 -18.83
C GLU A 171 14.37 1.94 -17.39
N THR A 172 14.33 3.04 -16.64
CA THR A 172 13.80 3.10 -15.26
C THR A 172 12.31 2.76 -15.20
N ILE A 173 11.56 3.07 -16.26
CA ILE A 173 10.11 2.76 -16.34
C ILE A 173 9.88 1.25 -16.44
N THR A 174 10.76 0.53 -17.15
CA THR A 174 10.63 -0.93 -17.34
C THR A 174 11.05 -1.71 -16.10
N GLU A 175 11.96 -1.16 -15.29
CA GLU A 175 12.35 -1.77 -14.00
C GLU A 175 11.28 -1.61 -12.90
N VAL A 176 10.44 -0.58 -12.99
CA VAL A 176 9.41 -0.26 -12.00
C VAL A 176 8.03 -0.86 -12.34
N ALA A 177 7.73 -1.09 -13.63
CA ALA A 177 6.45 -1.57 -14.14
C ALA A 177 6.31 -3.10 -14.15
#